data_AF-V5HAI0-F1
#
_entry.id   AF-V5HAI0-F1
#
_cell.length_a   1.000
_cell.length_b   1.000
_cell.length_c   1.000
_cell.angle_alpha   90.00
_cell.angle_beta   90.00
_cell.angle_gamma   90.00
#
_symmetry.space_group_name_H-M   'P 1'
#
loop_
_entity.id
_entity.type
_entity.pdbx_description
1 polymer ?
#
loop_
_entity_poly.entity_id
_entity_poly.type
_entity_poly.pdbx_seq_one_letter_code
_entity_poly.pdbx_strand_id
1 'polypeptide(L)'
;MLPLGPLGALVSLAHLSLLYSLYAFEYTWFNMGWELHKRLSFIEQNWPYFVGFGLPLAALTQGAPTFFASGCYFSVLFPLFIISAHEAVPKTDSSRFPLQLFSPSIWVSNAIFRQLTTNSAVSNPALDGSVRRTHSKDRKASRRHHALSRPQLPQGLAAS
;
A
#
# COMPACT_ATOMS: atom_id res chain seq x y z
N MET A 1 11.17 6.75 35.51
CA MET A 1 10.26 6.72 34.35
C MET A 1 11.04 7.21 33.16
N LEU A 2 11.24 6.38 32.13
CA LEU A 2 12.01 6.80 30.96
C LEU A 2 11.41 8.10 30.39
N PRO A 3 12.22 9.08 29.96
CA PRO A 3 11.76 10.30 29.28
C PRO A 3 11.27 10.03 27.85
N LEU A 4 10.50 8.95 27.66
CA LEU A 4 9.82 8.61 26.41
C LEU A 4 8.58 9.49 26.17
N GLY A 5 8.12 10.26 27.17
CA GLY A 5 6.97 11.17 27.05
C GLY A 5 7.08 12.14 25.86
N PRO A 6 8.14 12.97 25.77
CA PRO A 6 8.31 13.89 24.65
C PRO A 6 8.53 13.18 23.31
N LEU A 7 9.26 12.05 23.30
CA LEU A 7 9.43 11.24 22.09
C LEU A 7 8.10 10.68 21.57
N GLY A 8 7.24 10.17 22.46
CA GLY A 8 5.91 9.69 22.12
C GLY A 8 5.01 10.81 21.59
N ALA A 9 5.07 11.99 22.20
CA ALA A 9 4.34 13.17 21.72
C ALA A 9 4.81 13.62 20.33
N LEU A 10 6.12 13.64 20.09
CA LEU A 10 6.69 13.98 18.78
C LEU A 10 6.30 12.95 17.71
N VAL A 11 6.36 11.65 18.02
CA VAL A 11 5.93 10.59 17.11
C VAL A 11 4.43 10.67 16.84
N SER A 12 3.62 10.96 17.86
CA SER A 12 2.17 11.14 17.72
C SER A 12 1.83 12.37 16.87
N LEU A 13 2.51 13.49 17.10
CA LEU A 13 2.38 14.71 16.29
C LEU A 13 2.80 14.46 14.84
N ALA A 14 3.94 13.80 14.63
CA ALA A 14 4.41 13.41 13.30
C ALA A 14 3.40 12.52 12.60
N HIS A 15 2.91 11.47 13.27
CA HIS A 15 1.89 10.57 12.71
C HIS A 15 0.60 11.31 12.35
N LEU A 16 0.09 12.18 13.25
CA LEU A 16 -1.12 12.96 13.00
C LEU A 16 -0.93 13.96 11.84
N SER A 17 0.21 14.64 11.77
CA SER A 17 0.54 15.55 10.67
C SER A 17 0.66 14.83 9.32
N LEU A 18 1.25 13.63 9.31
CA LEU A 18 1.34 12.81 8.11
C LEU A 18 -0.05 12.32 7.69
N LEU A 19 -0.92 11.93 8.63
CA LEU A 19 -2.31 11.55 8.35
C LEU A 19 -3.10 12.70 7.75
N TYR A 20 -3.03 13.91 8.33
CA TYR A 20 -3.73 15.07 7.79
C TYR A 20 -3.24 15.48 6.41
N SER A 21 -1.94 15.35 6.16
CA SER A 21 -1.39 15.54 4.83
C SER A 21 -1.91 14.48 3.87
N LEU A 22 -1.84 13.21 4.25
CA LEU A 22 -2.38 12.11 3.45
C LEU A 22 -3.83 12.38 3.07
N TYR A 23 -4.68 12.79 4.02
CA TYR A 23 -6.08 13.13 3.73
C TYR A 23 -6.24 14.25 2.70
N ALA A 24 -5.47 15.34 2.80
CA ALA A 24 -5.56 16.44 1.85
C ALA A 24 -5.11 16.04 0.44
N PHE A 25 -3.99 15.33 0.33
CA PHE A 25 -3.45 14.87 -0.96
C PHE A 25 -4.21 13.66 -1.53
N GLU A 26 -4.90 12.89 -0.70
CA GLU A 26 -5.68 11.72 -1.11
C GLU A 26 -6.74 12.11 -2.13
N TYR A 27 -7.40 13.26 -1.95
CA TYR A 27 -8.40 13.75 -2.91
C TYR A 27 -7.81 13.97 -4.31
N THR A 28 -6.65 14.61 -4.40
CA THR A 28 -5.97 14.87 -5.67
C THR A 28 -5.44 13.58 -6.30
N TRP A 29 -4.79 12.71 -5.51
CA TRP A 29 -4.22 11.46 -6.00
C TRP A 29 -5.28 10.39 -6.31
N PHE A 30 -6.46 10.47 -5.70
CA PHE A 30 -7.62 9.64 -6.05
C PHE A 30 -8.13 9.94 -7.44
N ASN A 31 -8.21 11.22 -7.80
CA ASN A 31 -8.55 11.62 -9.16
C ASN A 31 -7.49 11.17 -10.19
N MET A 32 -6.22 10.98 -9.77
CA MET A 32 -5.14 10.44 -10.61
C MET A 32 -5.07 8.90 -10.63
N GLY A 33 -5.95 8.20 -9.90
CA GLY A 33 -5.98 6.74 -9.86
C GLY A 33 -4.78 6.09 -9.15
N TRP A 34 -4.05 6.80 -8.29
CA TRP A 34 -2.93 6.20 -7.57
C TRP A 34 -3.41 5.20 -6.53
N GLU A 35 -2.79 4.03 -6.40
CA GLU A 35 -3.15 3.12 -5.31
C GLU A 35 -2.73 3.67 -3.94
N LEU A 36 -3.48 3.33 -2.89
CA LEU A 36 -3.23 3.78 -1.51
C LEU A 36 -1.78 3.47 -1.08
N HIS A 37 -1.30 2.26 -1.37
CA HIS A 37 0.06 1.83 -1.03
C HIS A 37 1.14 2.71 -1.67
N LYS A 38 0.92 3.17 -2.90
CA LYS A 38 1.85 4.05 -3.62
C LYS A 38 1.90 5.45 -2.99
N ARG A 39 0.74 6.02 -2.64
CA ARG A 39 0.64 7.33 -1.98
C ARG A 39 1.33 7.33 -0.63
N LEU A 40 1.12 6.28 0.14
CA LEU A 40 1.69 6.13 1.46
C LEU A 40 3.21 6.02 1.39
N SER A 41 3.72 5.18 0.47
CA SER A 41 5.16 5.05 0.22
C SER A 41 5.79 6.37 -0.22
N PHE A 42 5.07 7.18 -1.00
CA PHE A 42 5.53 8.51 -1.43
C PHE A 42 5.63 9.50 -0.26
N ILE A 43 4.66 9.46 0.66
CA ILE A 43 4.69 10.26 1.89
C ILE A 43 5.82 9.81 2.82
N GLU A 44 6.04 8.51 2.99
CA GLU A 44 7.12 7.98 3.84
C GLU A 44 8.52 8.38 3.33
N GLN A 45 8.68 8.49 2.00
CA GLN A 45 9.94 8.91 1.37
C GLN A 45 10.19 10.42 1.48
N ASN A 46 9.14 11.24 1.44
CA ASN A 46 9.25 12.70 1.50
C ASN A 46 8.62 13.26 2.80
N TRP A 47 8.74 12.48 3.88
CA TRP A 47 8.05 12.75 5.14
C TRP A 47 8.29 14.14 5.74
N PRO A 48 9.48 14.80 5.64
CA PRO A 48 9.67 16.11 6.27
C PRO A 48 8.77 17.19 5.65
N TYR A 49 8.52 17.09 4.35
CA TYR A 49 7.64 18.00 3.63
C TYR A 49 6.19 17.82 4.09
N PHE A 50 5.72 16.57 4.15
CA PHE A 50 4.35 16.27 4.59
C PHE A 50 4.13 16.54 6.07
N VAL A 51 5.10 16.24 6.93
CA VAL A 51 5.03 16.66 8.34
C VAL A 51 4.88 18.18 8.40
N GLY A 52 5.74 18.94 7.72
CA GLY A 52 5.65 20.41 7.71
C GLY A 52 4.33 20.95 7.16
N PHE A 53 3.78 20.32 6.11
CA PHE A 53 2.48 20.68 5.54
C PHE A 53 1.33 20.43 6.52
N GLY A 54 1.28 19.25 7.16
CA GLY A 54 0.21 18.86 8.07
C GLY A 54 0.35 19.40 9.50
N LEU A 55 1.52 19.89 9.90
CA LEU A 55 1.81 20.34 11.26
C LEU A 55 0.95 21.52 11.72
N PRO A 56 0.68 22.57 10.91
CA PRO A 56 -0.23 23.63 11.31
C PRO A 56 -1.63 23.09 11.67
N LEU A 57 -2.16 22.15 10.88
CA LEU A 57 -3.45 21.53 11.15
C LEU A 57 -3.41 20.65 12.42
N ALA A 58 -2.34 19.87 12.59
CA ALA A 58 -2.13 19.04 13.77
C ALA A 58 -1.99 19.88 15.06
N ALA A 59 -1.25 20.98 15.02
CA ALA A 59 -1.07 21.87 16.15
C ALA A 59 -2.39 22.55 16.54
N LEU A 60 -3.19 23.00 15.57
CA LEU A 60 -4.48 23.65 15.84
C LEU A 60 -5.52 22.68 16.41
N THR A 61 -5.56 21.44 15.92
CA THR A 61 -6.48 20.42 16.44
C THR A 61 -6.08 19.91 17.82
N GLN A 62 -4.78 19.76 18.11
CA GLN A 62 -4.28 19.37 19.43
C GLN A 62 -4.35 20.51 20.46
N GLY A 63 -4.18 21.76 20.04
CA GLY A 63 -4.28 22.94 20.90
C GLY A 63 -5.70 23.38 21.22
N ALA A 64 -6.71 22.74 20.61
CA ALA A 64 -8.10 23.08 20.81
C ALA A 64 -8.58 22.69 22.23
N PRO A 65 -9.40 23.54 22.89
CA PRO A 65 -9.84 23.30 24.27
C PRO A 65 -10.88 22.18 24.38
N THR A 66 -11.59 21.85 23.30
CA THR A 66 -12.66 20.83 23.29
C THR A 66 -12.63 20.03 22.00
N PHE A 67 -13.12 18.78 22.06
CA PHE A 67 -13.24 17.90 20.90
C PHE A 67 -14.07 18.52 19.77
N PHE A 68 -15.16 19.23 20.12
CA PHE A 68 -15.98 19.94 19.14
C PHE A 68 -15.20 21.08 18.47
N ALA A 69 -14.40 21.84 19.22
CA ALA A 69 -13.54 22.88 18.64
C ALA A 69 -12.50 22.30 17.68
N SER A 70 -11.86 21.16 18.03
CA SER A 70 -10.97 20.44 17.12
C SER A 70 -11.68 20.07 15.81
N GLY A 71 -12.92 19.57 15.90
CA GLY A 71 -13.75 19.26 14.73
C GLY A 71 -14.08 20.48 13.87
N CYS A 72 -14.38 21.63 14.49
CA CYS A 72 -14.60 22.88 13.78
C CYS A 72 -13.34 23.37 13.05
N TYR A 73 -12.19 23.37 13.73
CA TYR A 73 -10.91 23.73 13.10
C TYR A 73 -10.59 22.81 11.94
N PHE A 74 -10.78 21.50 12.13
CA PHE A 74 -10.63 20.53 11.05
C PHE A 74 -11.54 20.89 9.88
N SER A 75 -12.84 21.12 10.08
CA SER A 75 -13.78 21.39 9.00
C SER A 75 -13.47 22.66 8.20
N VAL A 76 -12.95 23.72 8.84
CA VAL A 76 -12.61 24.98 8.15
C VAL A 76 -11.28 24.86 7.41
N LEU A 77 -10.29 24.22 8.02
CA LEU A 77 -8.95 24.10 7.45
C LEU A 77 -8.86 23.01 6.39
N PHE A 78 -9.66 21.95 6.51
CA PHE A 78 -9.67 20.82 5.59
C PHE A 78 -9.82 21.23 4.10
N PRO A 79 -10.82 22.04 3.69
CA PRO A 79 -10.93 22.47 2.29
C PRO A 79 -9.74 23.33 1.83
N LEU A 80 -9.18 24.18 2.72
CA LEU A 80 -8.00 24.98 2.40
C LEU A 80 -6.76 24.10 2.18
N PHE A 81 -6.61 23.05 3.00
CA PHE A 81 -5.54 22.07 2.87
C PHE A 81 -5.67 21.25 1.60
N ILE A 82 -6.88 20.84 1.21
CA ILE A 82 -7.11 20.13 -0.06
C ILE A 82 -6.70 21.00 -1.26
N ILE A 83 -7.11 22.27 -1.29
CA ILE A 83 -6.75 23.18 -2.39
C ILE A 83 -5.23 23.41 -2.42
N SER A 84 -4.61 23.61 -1.26
CA SER A 84 -3.15 23.79 -1.14
C SER A 84 -2.38 22.55 -1.60
N ALA A 85 -2.89 21.36 -1.29
CA ALA A 85 -2.32 20.08 -1.73
C ALA A 85 -2.45 19.88 -3.25
N HIS A 86 -3.48 20.47 -3.88
CA HIS A 86 -3.65 20.43 -5.33
C HIS A 86 -2.64 21.35 -6.06
N GLU A 87 -2.32 22.52 -5.49
CA GLU A 87 -1.33 23.45 -6.06
C GLU A 87 0.12 23.00 -5.78
N ALA A 88 0.34 22.22 -4.72
CA ALA A 88 1.65 21.73 -4.34
C ALA A 88 2.29 20.90 -5.46
N VAL A 89 3.31 21.47 -6.11
CA VAL A 89 4.16 20.75 -7.06
C VAL A 89 4.94 19.67 -6.30
N PRO A 90 4.89 18.39 -6.73
CA PRO A 90 5.60 17.31 -6.04
C PRO A 90 7.11 17.54 -6.13
N LYS A 91 7.71 17.99 -5.03
CA LYS A 91 9.17 18.06 -4.89
C LYS A 91 9.66 16.67 -4.50
N THR A 92 10.48 16.07 -5.36
CA THR A 92 10.97 14.69 -5.21
C THR A 92 12.32 14.64 -4.49
N ASP A 93 12.48 15.44 -3.43
CA ASP A 93 13.68 15.38 -2.60
C ASP A 93 13.49 14.28 -1.55
N SER A 94 13.84 13.07 -1.95
CA SER A 94 13.76 11.89 -1.10
C SER A 94 14.60 12.08 0.17
N SER A 95 13.95 11.94 1.32
CA SER A 95 14.65 11.92 2.60
C SER A 95 15.57 10.70 2.64
N ARG A 96 16.81 10.88 3.11
CA ARG A 96 17.80 9.79 3.24
C ARG A 96 17.31 8.67 4.16
N PHE A 97 16.37 8.96 5.06
CA PHE A 97 15.78 8.02 6.00
C PHE A 97 14.26 7.97 5.83
N PRO A 98 13.72 6.91 5.20
CA PRO A 98 12.27 6.75 5.02
C PRO A 98 11.61 6.44 6.37
N LEU A 99 10.54 7.15 6.69
CA LEU A 99 9.82 6.97 7.94
C LEU A 99 8.77 5.88 7.76
N GLN A 100 9.06 4.66 8.22
CA GLN A 100 8.15 3.50 8.08
C GLN A 100 7.00 3.51 9.10
N LEU A 101 6.39 4.68 9.32
CA LEU A 101 5.31 4.86 10.29
C LEU A 101 4.03 4.14 9.87
N PHE A 102 3.84 3.94 8.56
CA PHE A 102 2.63 3.35 8.03
C PHE A 102 2.80 1.90 7.58
N SER A 103 4.02 1.37 7.54
CA SER A 103 4.28 -0.06 7.29
C SER A 103 3.48 -1.01 8.19
N PRO A 104 3.31 -0.76 9.51
CA PRO A 104 2.42 -1.57 10.35
C PRO A 104 0.96 -1.54 9.89
N SER A 105 0.46 -0.36 9.51
CA SER A 105 -0.92 -0.18 9.01
C SER A 105 -1.12 -0.95 7.71
N ILE A 106 -0.16 -0.86 6.78
CA ILE A 106 -0.18 -1.63 5.53
C ILE A 106 -0.16 -3.13 5.76
N TRP A 107 0.66 -3.60 6.70
CA TRP A 107 0.70 -5.03 7.04
C TRP A 107 -0.65 -5.50 7.56
N VAL A 108 -1.29 -4.74 8.45
CA VAL A 108 -2.64 -5.05 8.97
C VAL A 108 -3.67 -5.03 7.85
N SER A 109 -3.68 -4.00 6.99
CA SER A 109 -4.59 -3.94 5.84
C SER A 109 -4.41 -5.14 4.91
N ASN A 110 -3.17 -5.53 4.64
CA ASN A 110 -2.85 -6.71 3.83
C ASN A 110 -3.28 -8.01 4.52
N ALA A 111 -3.13 -8.11 5.84
CA ALA A 111 -3.58 -9.27 6.61
C ALA A 111 -5.11 -9.41 6.56
N ILE A 112 -5.85 -8.32 6.74
CA ILE A 112 -7.31 -8.29 6.65
C ILE A 112 -7.76 -8.63 5.23
N PHE A 113 -7.16 -8.02 4.21
CA PHE A 113 -7.50 -8.27 2.80
C PHE A 113 -7.26 -9.74 2.42
N ARG A 114 -6.16 -10.33 2.89
CA ARG A 114 -5.89 -11.77 2.75
C ARG A 114 -6.97 -12.60 3.42
N GLN A 115 -7.38 -12.25 4.63
CA GLN A 115 -8.40 -13.00 5.35
C GLN A 115 -9.79 -12.91 4.69
N LEU A 116 -10.14 -11.76 4.11
CA LEU A 116 -11.38 -11.61 3.34
C LEU A 116 -11.34 -12.41 2.04
N THR A 117 -10.25 -12.29 1.27
CA THR A 117 -10.11 -13.03 0.00
C THR A 117 -10.02 -14.54 0.20
N THR A 118 -9.38 -15.03 1.27
CA THR A 118 -9.38 -16.48 1.60
C THR A 118 -10.76 -16.98 1.97
N ASN A 119 -11.55 -16.22 2.73
CA ASN A 119 -12.92 -16.61 3.07
C ASN A 119 -13.85 -16.59 1.84
N SER A 120 -13.67 -15.61 0.94
CA SER A 120 -14.41 -15.57 -0.34
C SER A 120 -14.03 -16.71 -1.28
N ALA A 121 -12.77 -17.13 -1.32
CA ALA A 121 -12.33 -18.29 -2.12
C ALA A 121 -12.91 -19.61 -1.60
N VAL A 122 -13.08 -19.76 -0.28
CA VAL A 122 -13.71 -20.94 0.34
C VAL A 122 -15.22 -21.01 0.05
N SER A 123 -15.89 -19.88 -0.16
CA SER A 123 -17.33 -19.85 -0.48
C SER A 123 -17.72 -20.22 -1.92
N ASN A 124 -16.75 -20.32 -2.85
CA ASN A 124 -17.01 -20.69 -4.24
C ASN A 124 -16.25 -21.97 -4.64
N PRO A 125 -16.78 -23.17 -4.31
CA PRO A 125 -16.19 -24.45 -4.73
C PRO A 125 -16.15 -24.66 -6.26
N ALA A 126 -16.73 -23.76 -7.07
CA ALA A 126 -16.74 -23.84 -8.53
C ALA A 126 -15.42 -23.42 -9.21
N LEU A 127 -14.57 -22.60 -8.56
CA LEU A 127 -13.33 -22.06 -9.17
C LEU A 127 -12.08 -22.92 -8.92
N ASP A 128 -12.02 -23.66 -7.80
CA ASP A 128 -10.94 -24.60 -7.51
C ASP A 128 -10.88 -25.76 -8.53
N GLY A 129 -12.05 -26.15 -9.07
CA GLY A 129 -12.14 -27.10 -10.17
C GLY A 129 -11.51 -26.61 -11.48
N SER A 130 -11.49 -25.30 -11.74
CA SER A 130 -10.98 -24.73 -12.99
C SER A 130 -9.45 -24.59 -12.98
N VAL A 131 -8.88 -24.08 -11.88
CA VAL A 131 -7.42 -23.93 -11.70
C VAL A 131 -6.72 -25.29 -11.61
N ARG A 132 -7.34 -26.28 -10.95
CA ARG A 132 -6.82 -27.65 -10.92
C ARG A 132 -6.87 -28.33 -12.30
N ARG A 133 -7.87 -28.00 -13.13
CA ARG A 133 -8.01 -28.54 -14.49
C ARG A 133 -7.00 -27.94 -15.47
N THR A 134 -6.69 -26.65 -15.39
CA THR A 134 -5.65 -26.02 -16.24
C THR A 134 -4.27 -26.58 -15.93
N HIS A 135 -3.89 -26.68 -14.66
CA HIS A 135 -2.61 -27.26 -14.25
C HIS A 135 -2.46 -28.75 -14.62
N SER A 136 -3.57 -29.50 -14.69
CA SER A 136 -3.59 -30.91 -15.14
C SER A 136 -3.47 -31.03 -16.68
N LYS A 137 -4.11 -30.14 -17.44
CA LYS A 137 -3.98 -30.08 -18.91
C LYS A 137 -2.55 -29.75 -19.33
N ASP A 138 -1.93 -28.77 -18.68
CA ASP A 138 -0.54 -28.37 -18.99
C ASP A 138 0.47 -29.46 -18.65
N ARG A 139 0.29 -30.17 -17.52
CA ARG A 139 1.11 -31.34 -17.19
C ARG A 139 0.97 -32.47 -18.22
N LYS A 140 -0.23 -32.71 -18.76
CA LYS A 140 -0.42 -33.71 -19.82
C LYS A 140 0.15 -33.25 -21.17
N ALA A 141 0.03 -31.96 -21.52
CA ALA A 141 0.60 -31.41 -22.74
C ALA A 141 2.14 -31.46 -22.71
N SER A 142 2.76 -31.07 -21.59
CA SER A 142 4.21 -31.15 -21.37
C SER A 142 4.74 -32.58 -21.47
N ARG A 143 4.03 -33.56 -20.88
CA ARG A 143 4.39 -35.00 -21.02
C ARG A 143 4.28 -35.50 -22.46
N ARG A 144 3.31 -35.03 -23.25
CA ARG A 144 3.15 -35.42 -24.66
C ARG A 144 4.27 -34.87 -25.53
N HIS A 145 4.66 -33.61 -25.34
CA HIS A 145 5.82 -33.03 -26.05
C HIS A 145 7.13 -33.76 -25.72
N HIS A 146 7.30 -34.20 -24.47
CA HIS A 146 8.48 -34.95 -24.05
C HIS A 146 8.49 -36.41 -24.57
N ALA A 147 7.34 -37.01 -24.82
CA ALA A 147 7.21 -38.36 -25.39
C ALA A 147 7.41 -38.38 -26.91
N LEU A 148 7.03 -37.31 -27.63
CA LEU A 148 7.22 -37.19 -29.08
C LEU A 148 8.67 -36.88 -29.50
N SER A 149 9.52 -36.52 -28.54
CA SER A 149 10.92 -36.12 -28.77
C SER A 149 11.93 -37.26 -28.54
N ARG A 150 11.47 -38.51 -28.35
CA ARG A 150 12.39 -39.66 -28.29
C ARG A 150 12.84 -40.00 -29.72
N PRO A 151 14.14 -39.91 -30.05
CA PRO A 151 14.65 -40.40 -31.32
C PRO A 151 14.46 -41.92 -31.38
N GLN A 152 13.81 -42.41 -32.43
CA GLN A 152 13.86 -43.83 -32.80
C GLN A 152 15.30 -44.15 -33.24
N LEU A 153 15.97 -45.04 -32.53
CA LEU A 153 17.23 -45.63 -32.97
C LEU A 153 16.97 -46.44 -34.25
N PRO A 154 17.67 -46.20 -35.37
CA PRO A 154 17.58 -47.09 -36.51
C PRO A 154 18.26 -48.42 -36.15
N GLN A 155 17.47 -49.48 -36.14
CA GLN A 155 17.98 -50.85 -36.25
C GLN A 155 18.46 -51.06 -37.69
N GLY A 156 19.72 -51.43 -37.85
CA GLY A 156 20.18 -52.06 -39.08
C GLY A 156 21.56 -51.64 -39.56
N LEU A 157 22.33 -52.68 -39.89
CA LEU A 157 23.40 -52.72 -40.89
C LEU A 157 24.85 -52.47 -40.41
N ALA A 158 25.51 -53.58 -40.06
CA ALA A 158 26.88 -53.85 -40.51
C ALA A 158 27.02 -55.37 -40.71
N ALA A 159 26.76 -55.79 -41.95
CA ALA A 159 27.28 -57.04 -42.49
C ALA A 159 28.68 -56.75 -43.04
N SER A 160 29.67 -57.56 -42.64
CA SER A 160 30.76 -58.12 -43.43
C SER A 160 31.83 -58.72 -42.52
#